data_AF-A0A960XUC3-F1
#
_entry.id   AF-A0A960XUC3-F1
#
_cell.length_a   1.000
_cell.length_b   1.000
_cell.length_c   1.000
_cell.angle_alpha   90.00
_cell.angle_beta   90.00
_cell.angle_gamma   90.00
#
_symmetry.space_group_name_H-M   'P 1'
#
loop_
_entity.id
_entity.type
_entity.pdbx_description
1 polymer ?
#
loop_
_entity_poly.entity_id
_entity_poly.type
_entity_poly.pdbx_seq_one_letter_code
_entity_poly.pdbx_strand_id
1 'polypeptide(L)' 'MSRNLYSPRLSDHVVRALYREAKQRRMPMTRLADELILQSLDMSPTSSCLVREEPPDYHAGPPDREAA' A
#
# COMPACT_ATOMS: atom_id res chain seq x y z
N MET A 1 -21.56 0.88 -0.43
CA MET A 1 -20.37 0.07 -0.77
C MET A 1 -19.21 0.53 0.10
N SER A 2 -18.93 -0.16 1.21
CA SER A 2 -17.75 0.13 2.03
C SER A 2 -16.50 -0.28 1.25
N ARG A 3 -15.64 0.68 0.87
CA ARG A 3 -14.29 0.35 0.40
C ARG A 3 -13.57 -0.35 1.54
N ASN A 4 -13.16 -1.60 1.33
CA ASN A 4 -12.20 -2.27 2.21
C ASN A 4 -10.87 -1.54 2.08
N LEU A 5 -10.71 -0.47 2.86
CA LEU A 5 -9.46 0.25 2.98
C LEU A 5 -8.49 -0.61 3.77
N TYR A 6 -7.38 -0.97 3.15
CA TYR A 6 -6.31 -1.68 3.81
C TYR A 6 -5.81 -0.85 5.02
N SER A 7 -5.83 -1.47 6.20
CA SER A 7 -5.28 -0.88 7.42
C SER A 7 -4.02 -1.67 7.79
N PRO A 8 -2.81 -1.19 7.43
CA PRO A 8 -1.58 -1.91 7.71
C PRO A 8 -1.38 -2.07 9.21
N ARG A 9 -0.89 -3.25 9.61
CA ARG A 9 -0.44 -3.47 10.98
C ARG A 9 0.89 -2.75 11.21
N LEU A 10 0.82 -1.54 11.76
CA LEU A 10 1.98 -0.77 12.20
C LEU A 10 2.39 -1.18 13.61
N SER A 11 3.69 -1.19 13.88
CA SER A 11 4.18 -1.42 15.25
C SER A 11 3.91 -0.21 16.15
N ASP A 12 3.75 -0.45 17.45
CA ASP A 12 3.54 0.60 18.45
C ASP A 12 4.63 1.68 18.42
N HIS A 13 5.87 1.28 18.12
CA HIS A 13 6.99 2.19 18.00
C HIS A 13 6.77 3.19 16.85
N VAL A 14 6.38 2.69 15.67
CA VAL A 14 6.10 3.51 14.49
C VAL A 14 4.93 4.46 14.75
N VAL A 15 3.86 3.98 15.38
CA VAL A 15 2.70 4.83 15.74
C VAL A 15 3.13 5.98 16.66
N ARG A 16 3.94 5.69 17.68
CA ARG A 16 4.44 6.73 18.61
C ARG A 16 5.36 7.74 17.91
N ALA A 17 6.22 7.28 17.00
CA ALA A 17 7.09 8.14 16.22
C ALA A 17 6.28 9.07 15.30
N LEU A 18 5.35 8.51 14.52
CA LEU A 18 4.46 9.25 13.64
C LEU A 18 3.63 10.30 14.42
N TYR A 19 3.09 9.93 15.58
CA TYR A 19 2.32 10.86 16.40
C TYR A 19 3.15 12.06 16.87
N ARG A 20 4.36 11.80 17.38
CA ARG A 20 5.26 12.87 17.86
C ARG A 20 5.65 13.82 16.73
N GLU A 21 6.02 13.26 15.59
CA GLU A 21 6.44 14.02 14.42
C GLU A 21 5.27 14.83 13.85
N ALA A 22 4.09 14.23 13.72
CA ALA A 22 2.88 14.91 13.23
C ALA A 22 2.48 16.07 14.15
N LYS A 23 2.60 15.87 15.48
CA LYS A 23 2.37 16.93 16.47
C LYS A 23 3.36 18.09 16.33
N GLN A 24 4.64 17.80 16.12
CA GLN A 24 5.66 18.82 15.90
C GLN A 24 5.40 19.62 14.61
N ARG A 25 5.00 18.93 13.53
CA ARG A 25 4.66 19.54 12.23
C ARG A 25 3.27 20.16 12.17
N ARG A 26 2.48 20.06 13.25
CA ARG A 26 1.08 20.53 13.35
C ARG A 26 0.20 20.01 12.21
N MET A 27 0.33 18.72 11.88
CA MET A 27 -0.44 18.09 10.81
C MET A 27 -1.06 16.76 11.25
N PRO A 28 -2.09 16.25 10.54
CA PRO A 28 -2.64 14.94 10.81
C PRO A 28 -1.61 13.82 10.60
N MET A 29 -1.58 12.86 11.53
CA MET A 29 -0.65 11.72 11.48
C MET A 29 -0.79 10.89 10.21
N THR A 30 -2.01 10.71 9.70
CA THR A 30 -2.29 9.96 8.47
C THR A 30 -1.70 10.64 7.23
N ARG A 31 -1.77 11.97 7.16
CA ARG A 31 -1.17 12.75 6.08
C ARG A 31 0.36 12.69 6.12
N LEU A 32 0.95 12.78 7.31
CA LEU A 32 2.39 12.60 7.46
C LEU A 32 2.83 11.20 7.02
N ALA A 33 2.09 10.16 7.41
CA ALA A 33 2.40 8.79 7.00
C ALA A 33 2.36 8.63 5.48
N ASP A 34 1.34 9.20 4.82
CA ASP A 34 1.23 9.19 3.36
C ASP A 34 2.42 9.89 2.69
N GLU A 35 2.78 11.09 3.15
CA GLU A 35 3.93 11.84 2.63
C GLU A 35 5.26 11.08 2.80
N LEU A 36 5.49 10.45 3.96
CA LEU A 36 6.70 9.67 4.22
C LEU A 36 6.77 8.40 3.36
N ILE A 37 5.63 7.72 3.17
CA ILE A 37 5.56 6.53 2.31
C ILE A 37 5.85 6.94 0.87
N LEU A 38 5.20 7.98 0.34
CA LEU A 38 5.44 8.48 -1.01
C LEU A 38 6.90 8.88 -1.21
N GLN A 39 7.49 9.66 -0.30
CA GLN A 39 8.91 10.03 -0.38
C GLN A 39 9.84 8.83 -0.38
N SER A 40 9.56 7.81 0.45
CA SER A 40 10.38 6.60 0.50
C SER A 40 10.29 5.76 -0.77
N LEU A 41 9.10 5.73 -1.38
CA LEU A 41 8.87 5.05 -2.66
C LEU A 41 9.53 5.82 -3.80
N ASP A 42 9.41 7.14 -3.87
CA ASP A 42 10.03 7.97 -4.92
C ASP A 42 11.56 7.87 -4.92
N MET A 43 12.18 7.63 -3.76
CA MET A 43 13.62 7.42 -3.63
C MET A 43 14.05 5.98 -4.01
N SER A 44 13.11 5.07 -4.26
CA SER A 44 13.42 3.72 -4.69
C SER A 44 13.65 3.68 -6.21
N PRO A 45 14.79 3.18 -6.71
CA PRO A 45 15.08 3.10 -8.15
C PRO A 45 14.11 2.20 -8.92
N THR A 46 13.30 1.41 -8.23
CA THR A 46 12.25 0.54 -8.80
C THR A 46 10.92 1.25 -9.05
N SER A 47 10.68 2.43 -8.49
CA SER A 47 9.38 3.12 -8.55
C SER A 47 9.06 3.75 -9.90
N SER A 48 10.03 3.82 -10.81
CA SER A 48 9.78 4.13 -12.22
C SER A 48 9.04 3.00 -12.93
N CYS A 49 9.02 1.79 -12.36
CA CYS A 49 8.24 0.67 -12.87
C CYS A 49 6.91 0.63 -12.12
N LEU A 50 5.98 1.51 -12.49
CA LEU A 50 4.57 1.22 -12.31
C LEU A 50 4.31 -0.05 -13.13
N VAL A 51 4.49 -1.22 -12.52
CA VAL A 51 3.97 -2.47 -13.05
C VAL A 51 2.48 -2.21 -13.16
N ARG A 52 2.02 -1.97 -14.40
CA ARG A 52 0.61 -1.96 -14.72
C ARG A 52 0.16 -3.37 -14.35
N GLU A 53 -0.44 -3.53 -13.18
CA GLU A 53 -1.08 -4.78 -12.80
C GLU A 53 -2.14 -5.02 -13.88
N GLU A 54 -1.85 -5.88 -14.85
CA GLU A 54 -2.91 -6.40 -15.69
C GLU A 54 -3.88 -7.12 -14.76
N PRO A 55 -5.17 -6.79 -14.83
CA PRO A 55 -6.15 -7.46 -14.00
C PRO A 55 -6.02 -8.97 -14.26
N PRO A 56 -5.91 -9.80 -13.21
CA PRO A 56 -5.84 -11.24 -13.40
C PRO A 56 -7.03 -11.69 -14.24
N ASP A 57 -6.76 -12.45 -15.30
CA ASP A 57 -7.76 -12.83 -16.29
C ASP A 57 -8.67 -13.93 -15.73
N TYR A 58 -9.68 -13.52 -14.95
CA TYR A 58 -10.64 -14.41 -14.30
C TYR A 58 -11.56 -15.15 -15.29
N HIS A 59 -11.45 -14.87 -16.59
CA HIS A 59 -12.17 -15.57 -17.64
C HIS A 59 -11.43 -16.81 -18.17
N ALA A 60 -10.20 -17.08 -17.72
CA ALA A 60 -9.59 -18.39 -17.88
C ALA A 60 -10.37 -19.40 -17.02
N GLY A 61 -11.40 -20.00 -17.61
CA GLY A 61 -12.06 -21.16 -17.04
C GLY A 61 -11.01 -22.22 -16.65
N PRO A 62 -11.28 -23.03 -15.62
CA PRO A 62 -10.34 -24.08 -15.22
C PRO A 62 -9.99 -24.91 -16.47
N PRO A 63 -8.70 -25.24 -16.70
CA PRO A 63 -8.34 -26.07 -17.83
C PRO A 63 -9.15 -27.35 -17.73
N ASP A 64 -9.93 -27.62 -18.77
CA ASP A 64 -10.70 -28.86 -18.89
C ASP A 64 -9.73 -30.01 -18.60
N ARG A 65 -9.96 -30.69 -17.47
CA ARG A 65 -9.25 -31.91 -17.14
C ARG A 65 -9.82 -33.00 -18.04
N GLU A 66 -9.35 -33.02 -19.27
CA GLU A 66 -9.67 -34.08 -20.22
C GLU A 66 -8.76 -35.29 -19.94
N ALA A 67 -9.43 -36.45 -19.90
CA ALA A 67 -8.93 -37.82 -20.03
C ALA A 67 -8.19 -38.49 -18.85
N ALA A 68 -8.94 -39.35 -18.14
CA ALA A 68 -8.60 -40.77 -18.00
C ALA A 68 -9.87 -41.60 -17.74
#